data_AF-A0A970P5Q7-F1
#
_entry.id   AF-A0A970P5Q7-F1
#
_cell.length_a   1.000
_cell.length_b   1.000
_cell.length_c   1.000
_cell.angle_alpha   90.00
_cell.angle_beta   90.00
_cell.angle_gamma   90.00
#
_symmetry.space_group_name_H-M   'P 1'
#
loop_
_entity.id
_entity.type
_entity.pdbx_description
1 polymer ?
#
loop_
_entity_poly.entity_id
_entity_poly.type
_entity_poly.pdbx_seq_one_letter_code
_entity_poly.pdbx_strand_id
1 'polypeptide(L)'
;MAVETREVMTIEQVAEYMQLGAEDVERLITDLGLPALEVSEGVWRVPRAALDEWLNRKALSRDRDRRTARTDSARLADKLREDILRDRGGVPLPRGFAVEAIREAREGD
;
A
#
# COMPACT_ATOMS: atom_id res chain seq x y z
N MET A 1 -25.15 26.08 -2.09
CA MET A 1 -25.21 25.34 -3.37
C MET A 1 -25.57 23.91 -3.02
N ALA A 2 -26.74 23.42 -3.39
CA ALA A 2 -27.11 22.04 -3.15
C ALA A 2 -26.27 21.17 -4.09
N VAL A 3 -25.41 20.31 -3.53
CA VAL A 3 -24.78 19.28 -4.35
C VAL A 3 -25.93 18.34 -4.71
N GLU A 4 -26.42 18.47 -5.93
CA GLU A 4 -27.31 17.46 -6.50
C GLU A 4 -26.48 16.19 -6.53
N THR A 5 -26.73 15.29 -5.58
CA THR A 5 -26.02 14.02 -5.47
C THR A 5 -26.45 13.17 -6.67
N ARG A 6 -25.78 13.39 -7.80
CA ARG A 6 -25.89 12.53 -8.98
C ARG A 6 -25.53 11.12 -8.53
N GLU A 7 -26.55 10.27 -8.49
CA GLU A 7 -26.40 8.88 -8.04
C GLU A 7 -25.49 8.09 -8.97
N VAL A 8 -25.42 8.50 -10.24
CA VAL A 8 -24.56 7.94 -11.29
C VAL A 8 -23.66 9.00 -11.92
N MET A 9 -22.38 8.68 -12.04
CA MET A 9 -21.33 9.55 -12.56
C MET A 9 -20.80 9.00 -13.89
N THR A 10 -20.37 9.88 -14.81
CA THR A 10 -19.64 9.50 -16.03
C THR A 10 -18.16 9.31 -15.73
N ILE A 11 -17.42 8.72 -16.66
CA ILE A 11 -15.94 8.65 -16.61
C ILE A 11 -15.33 10.02 -16.31
N GLU A 12 -15.75 11.07 -17.02
CA GLU A 12 -15.23 12.44 -16.82
C GLU A 12 -15.51 12.97 -15.41
N GLN A 13 -16.71 12.72 -14.86
CA GLN A 13 -17.05 13.14 -13.51
C GLN A 13 -16.28 12.35 -12.45
N VAL A 14 -16.04 11.05 -12.70
CA VAL A 14 -15.19 10.23 -11.82
C VAL A 14 -13.74 10.69 -11.89
N ALA A 15 -13.25 11.05 -13.07
CA ALA A 15 -11.93 11.60 -13.30
C ALA A 15 -11.74 12.92 -12.53
N GLU A 16 -12.71 13.83 -12.62
CA GLU A 16 -12.71 15.08 -11.84
C GLU A 16 -12.77 14.81 -10.33
N TYR A 17 -13.63 13.88 -9.91
CA TYR A 17 -13.78 13.53 -8.50
C TYR A 17 -12.52 12.90 -7.90
N MET A 18 -11.85 12.02 -8.64
CA MET A 18 -10.62 11.34 -8.21
C MET A 18 -9.36 12.15 -8.51
N GLN A 19 -9.48 13.27 -9.24
CA GLN A 19 -8.36 14.05 -9.79
C GLN A 19 -7.41 13.21 -10.65
N LEU A 20 -7.97 12.36 -11.50
CA LEU A 20 -7.25 11.47 -12.43
C LEU A 20 -7.56 11.79 -13.89
N GLY A 21 -6.79 11.23 -14.82
CA GLY A 21 -7.13 11.26 -16.25
C GLY A 21 -8.29 10.31 -16.57
N ALA A 22 -9.07 10.62 -17.61
CA ALA A 22 -10.15 9.75 -18.07
C ALA A 22 -9.65 8.34 -18.45
N GLU A 23 -8.48 8.28 -19.09
CA GLU A 23 -7.77 7.04 -19.43
C GLU A 23 -7.42 6.19 -18.21
N ASP A 24 -7.05 6.82 -17.08
CA ASP A 24 -6.77 6.12 -15.83
C ASP A 24 -8.05 5.53 -15.24
N VAL A 25 -9.18 6.23 -15.37
CA VAL A 25 -10.50 5.75 -14.91
C VAL A 25 -10.97 4.58 -15.76
N GLU A 26 -10.79 4.62 -17.07
CA GLU A 26 -11.10 3.47 -17.95
C GLU A 26 -10.23 2.25 -17.61
N ARG A 27 -8.94 2.48 -17.34
CA ARG A 27 -8.05 1.43 -16.86
C ARG A 27 -8.49 0.92 -15.48
N LEU A 28 -8.97 1.78 -14.59
CA LEU A 28 -9.50 1.38 -13.29
C LEU A 28 -10.72 0.45 -13.41
N ILE A 29 -11.57 0.68 -14.41
CA ILE A 29 -12.74 -0.17 -14.68
C ILE A 29 -12.30 -1.54 -15.21
N THR A 30 -11.39 -1.56 -16.17
CA THR A 30 -10.97 -2.79 -16.87
C THR A 30 -9.96 -3.63 -16.08
N ASP A 31 -8.98 -3.01 -15.42
CA ASP A 31 -7.86 -3.69 -14.74
C ASP A 31 -8.11 -3.84 -13.23
N LEU A 32 -8.69 -2.81 -12.59
CA LEU A 32 -8.80 -2.74 -11.13
C LEU A 32 -10.21 -3.04 -10.61
N GLY A 33 -11.14 -3.37 -11.51
CA GLY A 33 -12.50 -3.77 -11.21
C GLY A 33 -13.31 -2.68 -10.53
N LEU A 34 -13.14 -1.42 -10.96
CA LEU A 34 -13.97 -0.31 -10.50
C LEU A 34 -15.44 -0.61 -10.86
N PRO A 35 -16.39 -0.46 -9.91
CA PRO A 35 -17.79 -0.79 -10.15
C PRO A 35 -18.42 0.20 -11.14
N ALA A 36 -18.43 -0.18 -12.41
CA ALA A 36 -19.04 0.57 -13.49
C ALA A 36 -20.05 -0.31 -14.24
N LEU A 37 -21.14 0.32 -14.67
CA LEU A 37 -22.16 -0.28 -15.51
C LEU A 37 -21.98 0.22 -16.93
N GLU A 38 -21.79 -0.68 -17.88
CA GLU A 38 -21.86 -0.35 -19.31
C GLU A 38 -23.33 -0.18 -19.70
N VAL A 39 -23.72 1.04 -20.06
CA VAL A 39 -25.11 1.36 -20.47
C VAL A 39 -25.27 1.28 -21.99
N SER A 40 -24.19 1.49 -22.72
CA SER A 40 -24.08 1.34 -24.17
C SER A 40 -22.61 1.10 -24.52
N GLU A 41 -22.30 0.63 -25.73
CA GLU A 41 -20.93 0.33 -26.14
C GLU A 41 -19.99 1.53 -25.86
N GLY A 42 -19.03 1.34 -24.95
CA GLY A 42 -18.07 2.38 -24.52
C GLY A 42 -18.62 3.43 -23.55
N VAL A 43 -19.88 3.36 -23.13
CA VAL A 43 -20.52 4.31 -22.21
C VAL A 43 -20.67 3.70 -20.82
N TRP A 44 -19.74 4.08 -19.93
CA TRP A 44 -19.70 3.62 -18.55
C TRP A 44 -20.38 4.59 -17.59
N ARG A 45 -21.15 4.04 -16.65
CA ARG A 45 -21.77 4.75 -15.54
C ARG A 45 -21.32 4.17 -14.21
N VAL A 46 -20.80 5.04 -13.35
CA VAL A 46 -20.28 4.66 -12.04
C VAL A 46 -21.25 5.14 -10.97
N PRO A 47 -21.87 4.24 -10.18
CA PRO A 47 -22.69 4.65 -9.06
C PRO A 47 -21.79 5.29 -7.99
N ARG A 48 -22.13 6.49 -7.53
CA ARG A 48 -21.31 7.22 -6.55
C ARG A 48 -21.11 6.43 -5.26
N ALA A 49 -22.18 5.80 -4.76
CA ALA A 49 -22.11 4.97 -3.55
C ALA A 49 -21.16 3.77 -3.72
N ALA A 50 -21.17 3.14 -4.90
CA ALA A 50 -20.29 2.00 -5.18
C ALA A 50 -18.83 2.44 -5.32
N LEU A 51 -18.57 3.61 -5.92
CA LEU A 51 -17.24 4.20 -6.00
C LEU A 51 -16.66 4.48 -4.60
N ASP A 52 -17.45 5.09 -3.72
CA ASP A 52 -17.03 5.41 -2.35
C ASP A 52 -16.69 4.15 -1.54
N GLU A 53 -17.55 3.12 -1.62
CA GLU A 53 -17.29 1.82 -0.99
C GLU A 53 -16.03 1.14 -1.56
N TRP A 54 -15.83 1.22 -2.87
CA TRP A 54 -14.64 0.68 -3.53
C TRP A 54 -13.36 1.40 -3.08
N LEU A 55 -13.39 2.74 -3.00
CA LEU A 55 -12.28 3.55 -2.48
C LEU A 55 -11.93 3.18 -1.05
N ASN A 56 -12.94 3.07 -0.18
CA ASN A 56 -12.74 2.71 1.22
C ASN A 56 -12.14 1.30 1.37
N ARG A 57 -12.61 0.31 0.59
CA ARG A 57 -12.04 -1.04 0.58
C ARG A 57 -10.57 -1.06 0.13
N LYS A 58 -10.21 -0.30 -0.91
CA LYS A 58 -8.82 -0.21 -1.40
C LYS A 58 -7.92 0.46 -0.37
N ALA A 59 -8.38 1.53 0.29
CA ALA A 59 -7.64 2.22 1.34
C ALA A 59 -7.33 1.29 2.53
N LEU A 60 -8.35 0.55 3.01
CA LEU A 60 -8.20 -0.41 4.10
C LEU A 60 -7.30 -1.60 3.75
N SER A 61 -7.37 -2.07 2.50
CA SER A 61 -6.53 -3.19 2.03
C SER A 61 -5.05 -2.80 1.97
N ARG A 62 -4.75 -1.57 1.54
CA ARG A 62 -3.38 -1.05 1.47
C ARG A 62 -2.78 -0.83 2.86
N ASP A 63 -3.60 -0.42 3.83
CA ASP A 63 -3.16 -0.30 5.23
C ASP A 63 -2.89 -1.67 5.87
N ARG A 64 -3.73 -2.67 5.58
CA ARG A 64 -3.54 -4.04 6.04
C ARG A 64 -2.24 -4.64 5.51
N ASP A 65 -2.00 -4.52 4.21
CA ASP A 65 -0.78 -5.02 3.55
C ASP A 65 0.50 -4.40 4.16
N ARG A 66 0.46 -3.08 4.41
CA ARG A 66 1.56 -2.37 5.05
C ARG A 66 1.80 -2.82 6.50
N ARG A 67 0.73 -3.09 7.26
CA ARG A 67 0.82 -3.62 8.63
C ARG A 67 1.34 -5.05 8.67
N THR A 68 0.93 -5.92 7.74
CA THR A 68 1.43 -7.29 7.66
C THR A 68 2.90 -7.31 7.28
N ALA A 69 3.33 -6.50 6.30
CA ALA A 69 4.73 -6.38 5.94
C ALA A 69 5.61 -5.91 7.12
N ARG A 70 5.13 -4.95 7.92
CA ARG A 70 5.84 -4.48 9.13
C ARG A 70 5.93 -5.55 10.21
N THR A 71 4.87 -6.34 10.40
CA THR A 71 4.82 -7.40 11.41
C THR A 71 5.71 -8.59 11.01
N ASP A 72 5.71 -8.94 9.74
CA ASP A 72 6.55 -10.01 9.20
C ASP A 72 8.04 -9.67 9.32
N SER A 73 8.40 -8.43 9.00
CA SER A 73 9.76 -7.90 9.18
C SER A 73 10.23 -7.94 10.64
N ALA A 74 9.34 -7.59 11.59
CA ALA A 74 9.64 -7.63 13.01
C ALA A 74 9.84 -9.08 13.52
N ARG A 75 9.04 -10.02 13.03
CA ARG A 75 9.20 -11.46 13.35
C ARG A 75 10.46 -12.04 12.74
N LEU A 76 10.82 -11.63 11.53
CA LEU A 76 12.06 -12.07 10.88
C LEU A 76 13.29 -11.56 11.64
N ALA A 77 13.26 -10.31 12.10
CA ALA A 77 14.33 -9.73 12.93
C ALA A 77 14.46 -10.45 14.28
N ASP A 78 13.33 -10.80 14.91
CA ASP A 78 13.31 -11.57 16.17
C ASP A 78 13.88 -12.98 15.97
N LYS A 79 13.45 -13.68 14.91
CA LYS A 79 13.94 -15.01 14.56
C LYS A 79 15.43 -15.00 14.21
N LEU A 80 15.91 -14.02 13.43
CA LEU A 80 17.33 -13.89 13.08
C LEU A 80 18.18 -13.64 14.33
N ARG A 81 17.68 -12.84 15.28
CA ARG A 81 18.33 -12.64 16.57
C ARG A 81 18.43 -13.94 17.37
N GLU A 82 17.34 -14.72 17.46
CA GLU A 82 17.36 -16.03 18.13
C GLU A 82 18.32 -17.01 17.46
N ASP A 83 18.37 -17.04 16.13
CA ASP A 83 19.23 -17.94 15.36
C ASP A 83 20.72 -17.60 15.57
N ILE A 84 21.08 -16.30 15.53
CA ILE A 84 22.44 -15.82 15.80
C ILE A 84 22.87 -16.15 17.24
N LEU A 85 21.98 -16.02 18.23
CA LEU A 85 22.25 -16.36 19.63
C LEU A 85 22.41 -17.87 19.84
N ARG A 86 21.75 -18.69 19.01
CA ARG A 86 21.78 -20.15 19.08
C ARG A 86 23.02 -20.74 18.41
N ASP A 87 23.43 -20.21 17.26
CA ASP A 87 24.52 -20.74 16.44
C ASP A 87 25.91 -20.32 16.94
N ARG A 88 26.05 -19.07 17.40
CA ARG A 88 27.24 -18.59 18.13
C ARG A 88 26.80 -18.42 19.57
N GLY A 89 27.40 -19.09 20.55
CA GLY A 89 27.06 -18.94 21.99
C GLY A 89 27.12 -17.49 22.50
N GLY A 90 26.10 -16.70 22.15
CA GLY A 90 26.24 -15.30 21.84
C GLY A 90 26.06 -14.45 23.08
N VAL A 91 27.17 -13.93 23.59
CA VAL A 91 27.15 -12.89 24.61
C VAL A 91 26.54 -11.64 23.97
N PRO A 92 25.50 -11.01 24.56
CA PRO A 92 24.95 -9.79 24.02
C PRO A 92 26.06 -8.73 23.94
N LEU A 93 26.24 -8.13 22.76
CA LEU A 93 27.18 -7.03 22.60
C LEU A 93 26.83 -5.94 23.62
N PRO A 94 27.76 -5.54 24.51
CA PRO A 94 27.49 -4.51 25.49
C PRO A 94 27.10 -3.21 24.76
N ARG A 95 26.17 -2.44 25.37
CA ARG A 95 25.76 -1.14 24.83
C ARG A 95 27.01 -0.26 24.65
N GLY A 96 27.38 0.01 23.40
CA GLY A 96 28.57 0.79 23.02
C GLY A 96 29.52 0.11 22.02
N PHE A 97 29.42 -1.21 21.82
CA PHE A 97 30.42 -1.98 21.04
C PHE A 97 30.31 -1.84 19.50
N ALA A 98 29.23 -1.25 18.97
CA ALA A 98 29.00 -1.18 17.53
C ALA A 98 29.85 -0.12 16.79
N VAL A 99 30.45 0.84 17.52
CA VAL A 99 31.14 1.98 16.90
C VAL A 99 32.64 1.71 16.68
N GLU A 100 33.30 0.90 17.51
CA GLU A 100 34.76 0.68 17.39
C GLU A 100 35.15 -0.37 16.34
N ALA A 101 34.34 -1.41 16.13
CA ALA A 101 34.67 -2.47 15.16
C ALA A 101 34.69 -1.99 13.70
N ILE A 102 33.98 -0.90 13.37
CA ILE A 102 33.96 -0.32 12.03
C ILE A 102 35.24 0.50 11.77
N ARG A 103 35.91 1.00 12.81
CA ARG A 103 37.13 1.78 12.69
C ARG A 103 38.36 0.90 12.46
N GLU A 104 38.42 -0.27 13.10
CA GLU A 104 39.56 -1.20 13.02
C GLU A 104 39.69 -1.86 11.63
N ALA A 105 38.59 -2.04 10.90
CA ALA A 105 38.61 -2.62 9.55
C ALA A 105 39.19 -1.70 8.45
N ARG A 106 39.57 -0.45 8.77
CA ARG A 106 40.07 0.54 7.81
C ARG A 106 41.57 0.84 7.92
N GLU A 107 42.26 0.34 8.95
CA GLU A 107 43.69 0.62 9.19
C GLU A 107 44.62 -0.59 8.91
N GLY A 108 44.15 -1.57 8.14
CA GLY A 108 44.94 -2.72 7.70
C GLY A 108 45.00 -2.86 6.19
N ASP A 109 45.64 -1.91 5.50
CA ASP A 109 46.30 -2.11 4.20
C ASP A 109 47.56 -1.22 4.13
#